data_AF-A0A7S4C072-F1
#
_entry.id   AF-A0A7S4C072-F1
#
_cell.length_a   1.000
_cell.length_b   1.000
_cell.length_c   1.000
_cell.angle_alpha   90.00
_cell.angle_beta   90.00
_cell.angle_gamma   90.00
#
_symmetry.space_group_name_H-M   'P 1'
#
loop_
_entity.id
_entity.type
_entity.pdbx_description
1 polymer ?
#
loop_
_entity_poly.entity_id
_entity_poly.type
_entity_poly.pdbx_seq_one_letter_code
_entity_poly.pdbx_strand_id
1 'polypeptide(L)'
;GGGGGGGGGGGRGEGGEGVGGEGTKLGPPLFGTKETAASVDQVFAAATASLSSSDATLPQLTLARTLLRAGVGLHHSGVLPLLREITELLFADGLLRVLVATETVALGLNLPARSAVFTTPSKFDGTQNRLLEPTEYTQMSGRAGRRGLDSTGHSVLLLSEWLSASDGAALLSTKYPNLVSQYVLGYSSLLKLTRADGSSADTVLQRTFAHWQATKHIRKSSKRKREVEQEMEAATKAMAAAPALHAAAERALQLRLRLHYLNADFRVRVLTHSKPWLQPGRLVAVPKENVRGKAAELCDDDDDACDSFSERQVAAKGLVWCVLLASKFQVEKGGADGGTERGETSAARDG
;
A
#
# COMPACT_ATOMS: atom_id res chain seq x y z
N GLY A 1 -0.48 79.29 12.32
CA GLY A 1 -1.80 78.64 12.47
C GLY A 1 -1.63 77.18 12.14
N GLY A 2 -2.16 76.21 12.86
CA GLY A 2 -3.28 76.20 13.79
C GLY A 2 -4.03 74.88 13.53
N GLY A 3 -4.24 74.09 14.59
CA GLY A 3 -4.99 72.81 14.57
C GLY A 3 -4.07 71.58 14.47
N GLY A 4 -3.92 70.70 15.46
CA GLY A 4 -4.73 70.41 16.64
C GLY A 4 -5.42 69.06 16.47
N GLY A 5 -4.93 68.02 17.13
CA GLY A 5 -5.54 66.69 17.18
C GLY A 5 -4.82 65.81 18.20
N GLY A 6 -5.34 65.79 19.43
CA GLY A 6 -4.73 65.14 20.59
C GLY A 6 -4.83 63.63 20.59
N GLY A 7 -3.74 62.98 21.00
CA GLY A 7 -3.72 61.57 21.40
C GLY A 7 -4.09 61.45 22.88
N GLY A 8 -5.32 61.01 23.15
CA GLY A 8 -5.77 60.62 24.48
C GLY A 8 -5.51 59.12 24.71
N GLY A 9 -4.88 58.81 25.84
CA GLY A 9 -4.67 57.45 26.30
C GLY A 9 -5.96 56.73 26.71
N GLY A 10 -5.91 55.41 26.64
CA GLY A 10 -6.92 54.51 27.17
C GLY A 10 -6.32 53.14 27.38
N GLY A 11 -5.84 52.88 28.59
CA GLY A 11 -5.48 51.53 29.03
C GLY A 11 -6.70 50.62 28.98
N ARG A 12 -6.51 49.40 28.50
CA ARG A 12 -7.44 48.29 28.70
C ARG A 12 -6.68 47.16 29.36
N GLY A 13 -7.12 46.85 30.57
CA GLY A 13 -6.64 45.75 31.37
C GLY A 13 -7.08 44.39 30.83
N GLU A 14 -6.29 43.41 31.23
CA GLU A 14 -6.64 42.06 31.67
C GLU A 14 -7.72 41.28 30.91
N GLY A 15 -7.26 40.18 30.31
CA GLY A 15 -8.07 39.08 29.80
C GLY A 15 -7.16 37.92 29.43
N GLY A 16 -6.35 37.46 30.39
CA GLY A 16 -5.59 36.22 30.24
C GLY A 16 -6.56 35.04 30.24
N GLU A 17 -6.98 34.61 29.04
CA GLU A 17 -7.64 33.32 28.88
C GLU A 17 -6.56 32.23 29.02
N GLY A 18 -6.41 31.76 30.26
CA GLY A 18 -5.76 30.49 30.54
C GLY A 18 -6.51 29.40 29.79
N VAL A 19 -5.87 28.83 28.78
CA VAL A 19 -6.29 27.57 28.15
C VAL A 19 -6.09 26.48 29.20
N GLY A 20 -7.09 26.34 30.08
CA GLY A 20 -7.20 25.25 31.01
C GLY A 20 -7.23 23.95 30.23
N GLY A 21 -6.24 23.09 30.49
CA GLY A 21 -6.18 21.75 29.93
C GLY A 21 -7.37 20.93 30.38
N GLU A 22 -8.46 20.96 29.60
CA GLU A 22 -9.38 19.84 29.57
C GLU A 22 -8.63 18.68 28.92
N GLY A 23 -7.97 17.88 29.77
CA GLY A 23 -7.48 16.57 29.37
C GLY A 23 -8.61 15.86 28.63
N THR A 24 -8.34 15.46 27.39
CA THR A 24 -9.26 14.73 26.52
C THR A 24 -9.90 13.61 27.33
N LYS A 25 -11.14 13.83 27.78
CA LYS A 25 -11.92 12.83 28.50
C LYS A 25 -12.33 11.77 27.47
N LEU A 26 -11.41 10.84 27.20
CA LEU A 26 -11.80 9.52 26.73
C LEU A 26 -12.87 9.02 27.70
N GLY A 27 -14.00 8.55 27.16
CA GLY A 27 -15.16 8.09 27.93
C GLY A 27 -14.82 6.94 28.89
N PRO A 28 -15.83 6.22 29.43
CA PRO A 28 -15.56 5.05 30.26
C PRO A 28 -14.58 4.09 29.57
N PRO A 29 -13.76 3.34 30.34
CA PRO A 29 -12.68 2.52 29.78
C PRO A 29 -13.25 1.58 28.72
N LEU A 30 -12.81 1.75 27.47
CA LEU A 30 -13.34 1.04 26.31
C LEU A 30 -13.19 -0.48 26.47
N PHE A 31 -12.08 -0.92 27.06
CA PHE A 31 -11.75 -2.34 27.20
C PHE A 31 -11.25 -2.74 28.60
N GLY A 32 -11.14 -1.78 29.53
CA GLY A 32 -10.60 -1.97 30.88
C GLY A 32 -11.69 -2.08 31.95
N THR A 33 -11.42 -2.86 33.00
CA THR A 33 -12.17 -2.83 34.27
C THR A 33 -11.52 -1.83 35.24
N LYS A 34 -12.22 -1.48 36.33
CA LYS A 34 -11.65 -0.64 37.39
C LYS A 34 -10.41 -1.29 38.03
N GLU A 35 -10.40 -2.62 38.14
CA GLU A 35 -9.29 -3.39 38.69
C GLU A 35 -8.07 -3.34 37.77
N THR A 36 -8.25 -3.60 36.47
CA THR A 36 -7.15 -3.51 35.50
C THR A 36 -6.57 -2.10 35.43
N ALA A 37 -7.42 -1.06 35.54
CA ALA A 37 -6.95 0.32 35.55
C ALA A 37 -6.08 0.64 36.79
N ALA A 38 -6.40 0.08 37.95
CA ALA A 38 -5.60 0.25 39.16
C ALA A 38 -4.23 -0.47 39.03
N SER A 39 -4.20 -1.69 38.49
CA SER A 39 -2.94 -2.39 38.20
C SER A 39 -2.07 -1.64 37.20
N VAL A 40 -2.67 -1.10 36.13
CA VAL A 40 -1.98 -0.26 35.15
C VAL A 40 -1.39 0.99 35.80
N ASP A 41 -2.15 1.68 36.67
CA ASP A 41 -1.64 2.86 37.39
C ASP A 41 -0.45 2.50 38.30
N GLN A 42 -0.48 1.34 38.96
CA GLN A 42 0.60 0.91 39.84
C GLN A 42 1.91 0.68 39.05
N VAL A 43 1.82 -0.04 37.92
CA VAL A 43 2.97 -0.28 37.04
C VAL A 43 3.48 1.03 36.45
N PHE A 44 2.58 1.90 35.99
CA PHE A 44 2.92 3.19 35.41
C PHE A 44 3.60 4.12 36.43
N ALA A 45 3.07 4.20 37.66
CA ALA A 45 3.66 4.99 38.73
C ALA A 45 5.06 4.48 39.11
N ALA A 46 5.24 3.15 39.19
CA ALA A 46 6.55 2.57 39.47
C ALA A 46 7.58 2.87 38.36
N ALA A 47 7.17 2.76 37.08
CA ALA A 47 8.05 3.01 35.94
C ALA A 47 8.39 4.50 35.74
N THR A 48 7.50 5.40 36.17
CA THR A 48 7.71 6.86 36.08
C THR A 48 8.34 7.47 37.32
N ALA A 49 8.53 6.70 38.40
CA ALA A 49 9.07 7.20 39.67
C ALA A 49 10.50 7.75 39.57
N SER A 50 11.28 7.28 38.59
CA SER A 50 12.66 7.75 38.34
C SER A 50 12.73 9.01 37.48
N LEU A 51 11.60 9.51 36.96
CA LEU A 51 11.57 10.68 36.09
C LEU A 51 11.63 11.98 36.90
N SER A 52 12.19 13.03 36.26
CA SER A 52 12.12 14.37 36.83
C SER A 52 10.68 14.89 36.85
N SER A 53 10.39 15.87 37.71
CA SER A 53 9.06 16.49 37.78
C SER A 53 8.66 17.17 36.46
N SER A 54 9.63 17.68 35.69
CA SER A 54 9.45 18.16 34.33
C SER A 54 8.95 17.04 33.41
N ASP A 55 9.66 15.91 33.37
CA ASP A 55 9.38 14.81 32.44
C ASP A 55 8.08 14.06 32.78
N ALA A 56 7.74 13.97 34.07
CA ALA A 56 6.51 13.35 34.54
C ALA A 56 5.24 14.06 34.04
N THR A 57 5.34 15.34 33.64
CA THR A 57 4.21 16.14 33.15
C THR A 57 4.09 16.18 31.62
N LEU A 58 4.97 15.46 30.90
CA LEU A 58 4.97 15.47 29.43
C LEU A 58 3.61 15.04 28.87
N PRO A 59 3.08 15.75 27.85
CA PRO A 59 1.78 15.42 27.25
C PRO A 59 1.67 13.97 26.77
N GLN A 60 2.77 13.40 26.25
CA GLN A 60 2.79 12.01 25.79
C GLN A 60 2.61 11.01 26.94
N LEU A 61 3.15 11.30 28.13
CA LEU A 61 2.96 10.45 29.33
C LEU A 61 1.50 10.49 29.79
N THR A 62 0.91 11.68 29.84
CA THR A 62 -0.50 11.87 30.24
C THR A 62 -1.45 11.13 29.28
N LEU A 63 -1.22 11.27 27.97
CA LEU A 63 -2.00 10.57 26.96
C LEU A 63 -1.81 9.05 27.05
N ALA A 64 -0.57 8.58 27.16
CA ALA A 64 -0.26 7.15 27.27
C ALA A 64 -0.93 6.54 28.51
N ARG A 65 -0.84 7.18 29.68
CA ARG A 65 -1.52 6.72 30.89
C ARG A 65 -3.04 6.58 30.68
N THR A 66 -3.65 7.56 30.02
CA THR A 66 -5.09 7.54 29.75
C THR A 66 -5.48 6.37 28.84
N LEU A 67 -4.72 6.13 27.77
CA LEU A 67 -4.97 5.03 26.83
C LEU A 67 -4.73 3.66 27.47
N LEU A 68 -3.64 3.51 28.24
CA LEU A 68 -3.31 2.27 28.94
C LEU A 68 -4.41 1.89 29.95
N ARG A 69 -4.95 2.87 30.67
CA ARG A 69 -6.12 2.65 31.56
C ARG A 69 -7.37 2.22 30.82
N ALA A 70 -7.54 2.67 29.57
CA ALA A 70 -8.63 2.23 28.70
C ALA A 70 -8.40 0.83 28.08
N GLY A 71 -7.24 0.21 28.32
CA GLY A 71 -6.86 -1.09 27.79
C GLY A 71 -6.26 -1.04 26.38
N VAL A 72 -5.78 0.13 25.95
CA VAL A 72 -5.21 0.39 24.62
C VAL A 72 -3.73 0.79 24.73
N GLY A 73 -2.85 0.02 24.09
CA GLY A 73 -1.43 0.32 23.98
C GLY A 73 -1.05 0.94 22.63
N LEU A 74 -0.03 1.80 22.63
CA LEU A 74 0.58 2.35 21.40
C LEU A 74 2.05 1.90 21.31
N HIS A 75 2.46 1.37 20.15
CA HIS A 75 3.84 0.93 19.93
C HIS A 75 4.37 1.37 18.56
N HIS A 76 5.13 2.47 18.54
CA HIS A 76 5.82 2.92 17.34
C HIS A 76 7.10 3.71 17.71
N SER A 77 7.95 3.97 16.71
CA SER A 77 9.25 4.64 16.91
C SER A 77 9.16 6.03 17.55
N GLY A 78 8.03 6.72 17.38
CA GLY A 78 7.75 8.06 17.95
C GLY A 78 7.24 8.06 19.39
N VAL A 79 6.99 6.91 20.00
CA VAL A 79 6.70 6.78 21.43
C VAL A 79 8.02 6.71 22.21
N LEU A 80 8.11 7.40 23.35
CA LEU A 80 9.26 7.33 24.25
C LEU A 80 9.63 5.86 24.57
N PRO A 81 10.94 5.51 24.61
CA PRO A 81 11.37 4.13 24.90
C PRO A 81 10.75 3.55 26.18
N LEU A 82 10.72 4.33 27.26
CA LEU A 82 10.09 3.95 28.53
C LEU A 82 8.60 3.57 28.36
N LEU A 83 7.85 4.35 27.59
CA LEU A 83 6.43 4.09 27.35
C LEU A 83 6.21 2.84 26.47
N ARG A 84 7.13 2.55 25.54
CA ARG A 84 7.12 1.30 24.77
C ARG A 84 7.32 0.10 25.70
N GLU A 85 8.33 0.15 26.57
CA GLU A 85 8.59 -0.92 27.54
C GLU A 85 7.40 -1.18 28.47
N ILE A 86 6.78 -0.12 29.00
CA ILE A 86 5.55 -0.22 29.80
C ILE A 86 4.43 -0.89 28.99
N THR A 87 4.24 -0.47 27.74
CA THR A 87 3.19 -1.03 26.86
C THR A 87 3.44 -2.51 26.56
N GLU A 88 4.70 -2.89 26.32
CA GLU A 88 5.10 -4.28 26.10
C GLU A 88 4.82 -5.17 27.31
N LEU A 89 5.19 -4.70 28.51
CA LEU A 89 4.93 -5.40 29.77
C LEU A 89 3.43 -5.58 30.02
N LEU A 90 2.65 -4.49 29.94
CA LEU A 90 1.21 -4.53 30.19
C LEU A 90 0.46 -5.39 29.15
N PHE A 91 0.93 -5.44 27.90
CA PHE A 91 0.36 -6.31 26.88
C PHE A 91 0.69 -7.78 27.13
N ALA A 92 1.93 -8.09 27.50
CA ALA A 92 2.36 -9.45 27.84
C ALA A 92 1.60 -10.02 29.05
N ASP A 93 1.32 -9.17 30.04
CA ASP A 93 0.52 -9.52 31.23
C ASP A 93 -0.99 -9.61 30.96
N GLY A 94 -1.44 -9.30 29.74
CA GLY A 94 -2.85 -9.36 29.35
C GLY A 94 -3.73 -8.24 29.93
N LEU A 95 -3.13 -7.19 30.47
CA LEU A 95 -3.82 -6.00 30.98
C LEU A 95 -4.33 -5.10 29.84
N LEU A 96 -3.69 -5.17 28.67
CA LEU A 96 -4.12 -4.47 27.46
C LEU A 96 -4.88 -5.42 26.54
N ARG A 97 -6.04 -4.96 26.03
CA ARG A 97 -6.86 -5.73 25.09
C ARG A 97 -6.53 -5.42 23.65
N VAL A 98 -6.09 -4.20 23.36
CA VAL A 98 -5.76 -3.73 22.02
C VAL A 98 -4.38 -3.11 22.03
N LEU A 99 -3.56 -3.48 21.05
CA LEU A 99 -2.26 -2.86 20.79
C LEU A 99 -2.28 -2.29 19.37
N VAL A 100 -2.09 -0.99 19.25
CA VAL A 100 -1.88 -0.33 17.96
C VAL A 100 -0.37 -0.20 17.75
N ALA A 101 0.13 -0.87 16.72
CA ALA A 101 1.55 -1.05 16.50
C ALA A 101 1.97 -0.78 15.06
N THR A 102 3.21 -0.32 14.88
CA THR A 102 3.89 -0.33 13.58
C THR A 102 4.56 -1.68 13.30
N GLU A 103 4.98 -1.88 12.04
CA GLU A 103 5.65 -3.09 11.54
C GLU A 103 6.79 -3.61 12.45
N THR A 104 7.51 -2.70 13.13
CA THR A 104 8.61 -3.02 14.05
C THR A 104 8.23 -4.00 15.16
N VAL A 105 6.97 -4.05 15.58
CA VAL A 105 6.52 -5.02 16.61
C VAL A 105 6.63 -6.46 16.11
N ALA A 106 6.43 -6.69 14.82
CA ALA A 106 6.51 -8.03 14.24
C ALA A 106 7.95 -8.56 14.13
N LEU A 107 8.96 -7.69 14.23
CA LEU A 107 10.36 -7.99 13.94
C LEU A 107 11.20 -8.46 15.13
N GLY A 108 10.72 -8.38 16.38
CA GLY A 108 11.63 -8.65 17.52
C GLY A 108 11.02 -8.89 18.89
N LEU A 109 9.70 -8.79 19.05
CA LEU A 109 9.05 -8.93 20.35
C LEU A 109 8.20 -10.20 20.42
N ASN A 110 8.15 -10.83 21.60
CA ASN A 110 7.25 -11.95 21.86
C ASN A 110 5.90 -11.44 22.42
N LEU A 111 5.16 -10.70 21.59
CA LEU A 111 3.82 -10.20 21.92
C LEU A 111 2.76 -10.96 21.10
N PRO A 112 2.46 -12.22 21.42
CA PRO A 112 1.46 -12.99 20.68
C PRO A 112 0.06 -12.46 21.00
N ALA A 113 -0.71 -12.16 19.97
CA ALA A 113 -2.10 -11.70 20.08
C ALA A 113 -3.04 -12.80 19.60
N ARG A 114 -4.30 -12.80 20.04
CA ARG A 114 -5.30 -13.73 19.49
C ARG A 114 -5.60 -13.44 18.01
N SER A 115 -5.67 -12.16 17.67
CA SER A 115 -6.01 -11.68 16.33
C SER A 115 -5.07 -10.56 15.92
N ALA A 116 -4.74 -10.50 14.62
CA ALA A 116 -4.00 -9.41 13.99
C ALA A 116 -4.90 -8.72 12.95
N VAL A 117 -5.02 -7.40 13.04
CA VAL A 117 -5.84 -6.60 12.12
C VAL A 117 -4.94 -5.64 11.36
N PHE A 118 -5.05 -5.65 10.03
CA PHE A 118 -4.29 -4.81 9.12
C PHE A 118 -5.21 -3.73 8.56
N THR A 119 -4.90 -2.47 8.86
CA THR A 119 -5.71 -1.33 8.43
C THR A 119 -5.51 -0.97 6.96
N THR A 120 -4.30 -1.19 6.43
CA THR A 120 -3.97 -0.89 5.02
C THR A 120 -3.14 -2.03 4.41
N PRO A 121 -3.40 -2.42 3.15
CA PRO A 121 -2.59 -3.41 2.42
C PRO A 121 -1.31 -2.80 1.82
N SER A 122 -1.10 -1.49 1.98
CA SER A 122 0.01 -0.74 1.43
C SER A 122 0.80 0.00 2.51
N LYS A 123 2.09 0.24 2.24
CA LYS A 123 2.98 1.07 3.06
C LYS A 123 3.90 1.93 2.21
N PHE A 124 4.44 2.97 2.83
CA PHE A 124 5.51 3.78 2.27
C PHE A 124 6.87 3.18 2.62
N ASP A 125 7.71 2.88 1.61
CA ASP A 125 9.04 2.28 1.82
C ASP A 125 10.19 3.32 1.88
N GLY A 126 9.84 4.60 1.95
CA GLY A 126 10.80 5.72 1.83
C GLY A 126 10.86 6.31 0.42
N THR A 127 10.41 5.57 -0.60
CA THR A 127 10.43 6.02 -2.00
C THR A 127 9.05 6.07 -2.62
N GLN A 128 8.22 5.05 -2.38
CA GLN A 128 6.89 4.92 -2.96
C GLN A 128 5.91 4.26 -2.00
N ASN A 129 4.63 4.53 -2.22
CA ASN A 129 3.56 3.76 -1.62
C ASN A 129 3.38 2.48 -2.43
N ARG A 130 3.77 1.35 -1.83
CA ARG A 130 3.65 0.02 -2.45
C ARG A 130 2.78 -0.89 -1.61
N LEU A 131 2.31 -1.97 -2.21
CA LEU A 131 1.69 -3.07 -1.47
C LEU A 131 2.72 -3.70 -0.52
N LEU A 132 2.21 -4.23 0.58
CA LEU A 132 2.97 -5.09 1.47
C LEU A 132 3.50 -6.29 0.67
N GLU A 133 4.71 -6.73 0.99
CA GLU A 133 5.22 -7.99 0.46
C GLU A 133 4.57 -9.16 1.23
N PRO A 134 4.38 -10.33 0.59
CA PRO A 134 3.85 -11.51 1.27
C PRO A 134 4.65 -11.92 2.53
N THR A 135 5.96 -11.67 2.51
CA THR A 135 6.88 -11.81 3.66
C THR A 135 6.48 -10.93 4.83
N GLU A 136 6.26 -9.64 4.56
CA GLU A 136 5.92 -8.64 5.56
C GLU A 136 4.56 -8.98 6.18
N TYR A 137 3.58 -9.33 5.34
CA TYR A 137 2.27 -9.78 5.80
C TYR A 137 2.36 -11.06 6.64
N THR A 138 3.11 -12.08 6.19
CA THR A 138 3.28 -13.35 6.92
C THR A 138 3.96 -13.14 8.26
N GLN A 139 4.96 -12.25 8.33
CA GLN A 139 5.66 -11.94 9.58
C GLN A 139 4.75 -11.26 10.60
N MET A 140 3.94 -10.30 10.15
CA MET A 140 2.99 -9.60 11.01
C MET A 140 1.81 -10.50 11.41
N SER A 141 1.22 -11.23 10.46
CA SER A 141 0.05 -12.08 10.71
C SER A 141 0.40 -13.32 11.52
N GLY A 142 1.66 -13.80 11.43
CA GLY A 142 2.19 -14.88 12.27
C GLY A 142 2.24 -14.58 13.77
N ARG A 143 1.92 -13.34 14.19
CA ARG A 143 1.72 -12.97 15.59
C ARG A 143 0.32 -13.27 16.11
N ALA A 144 -0.62 -13.60 15.22
CA ALA A 144 -1.95 -14.06 15.59
C ALA A 144 -1.94 -15.54 16.03
N GLY A 145 -2.62 -15.83 17.13
CA GLY A 145 -2.69 -17.14 17.76
C GLY A 145 -1.66 -17.31 18.87
N ARG A 146 -2.10 -17.36 20.13
CA ARG A 146 -1.24 -17.62 21.28
C ARG A 146 -1.09 -19.11 21.51
N ARG A 147 0.15 -19.62 21.42
CA ARG A 147 0.46 -21.03 21.65
C ARG A 147 -0.05 -21.48 23.02
N GLY A 148 -0.85 -22.56 23.04
CA GLY A 148 -1.41 -23.14 24.26
C GLY A 148 -2.61 -22.41 24.85
N LEU A 149 -3.00 -21.24 24.33
CA LEU A 149 -4.18 -20.50 24.78
C LEU A 149 -5.28 -20.45 23.71
N ASP A 150 -4.91 -20.25 22.45
CA ASP A 150 -5.85 -20.16 21.34
C ASP A 150 -5.71 -21.40 20.43
N SER A 151 -6.84 -21.98 19.99
CA SER A 151 -6.86 -23.07 19.02
C SER A 151 -6.47 -22.62 17.61
N THR A 152 -6.79 -21.37 17.27
CA THR A 152 -6.60 -20.76 15.96
C THR A 152 -6.27 -19.27 16.12
N GLY A 153 -5.35 -18.76 15.29
CA GLY A 153 -5.12 -17.33 15.14
C GLY A 153 -5.99 -16.73 14.04
N HIS A 154 -6.47 -15.49 14.23
CA HIS A 154 -7.24 -14.78 13.21
C HIS A 154 -6.44 -13.62 12.61
N SER A 155 -6.39 -13.55 11.28
CA SER A 155 -5.83 -12.40 10.57
C SER A 155 -6.92 -11.74 9.73
N VAL A 156 -7.08 -10.43 9.89
CA VAL A 156 -8.08 -9.63 9.17
C VAL A 156 -7.37 -8.53 8.40
N LEU A 157 -7.51 -8.53 7.08
CA LEU A 157 -6.99 -7.48 6.21
C LEU A 157 -8.13 -6.61 5.71
N LEU A 158 -8.09 -5.31 6.04
CA LEU A 158 -9.03 -4.34 5.48
C LEU A 158 -8.60 -4.01 4.06
N LEU A 159 -9.48 -4.30 3.10
CA LEU A 159 -9.28 -3.99 1.69
C LEU A 159 -9.91 -2.63 1.38
N SER A 160 -9.18 -1.81 0.64
CA SER A 160 -9.67 -0.57 0.06
C SER A 160 -10.26 -0.82 -1.34
N GLU A 161 -11.17 0.05 -1.79
CA GLU A 161 -11.88 -0.08 -3.09
C GLU A 161 -10.96 -0.17 -4.31
N TRP A 162 -9.74 0.36 -4.22
CA TRP A 162 -8.76 0.33 -5.31
C TRP A 162 -7.94 -0.96 -5.40
N LEU A 163 -8.02 -1.88 -4.42
CA LEU A 163 -7.28 -3.13 -4.47
C LEU A 163 -8.10 -4.21 -5.20
N SER A 164 -7.51 -4.81 -6.22
CA SER A 164 -8.13 -5.97 -6.87
C SER A 164 -8.09 -7.20 -5.96
N ALA A 165 -9.09 -8.07 -6.07
CA ALA A 165 -9.10 -9.35 -5.33
C ALA A 165 -7.85 -10.21 -5.64
N SER A 166 -7.32 -10.11 -6.87
CA SER A 166 -6.07 -10.79 -7.26
C SER A 166 -4.85 -10.28 -6.50
N ASP A 167 -4.75 -8.97 -6.25
CA ASP A 167 -3.62 -8.41 -5.49
C ASP A 167 -3.71 -8.79 -4.02
N GLY A 168 -4.92 -8.83 -3.45
CA GLY A 168 -5.17 -9.34 -2.11
C GLY A 168 -4.78 -10.82 -1.98
N ALA A 169 -5.17 -11.66 -2.95
CA ALA A 169 -4.78 -13.07 -2.98
C ALA A 169 -3.26 -13.26 -3.15
N ALA A 170 -2.60 -12.39 -3.92
CA ALA A 170 -1.16 -12.41 -4.06
C ALA A 170 -0.44 -12.09 -2.75
N LEU A 171 -1.00 -11.23 -1.90
CA LEU A 171 -0.45 -10.93 -0.57
C LEU A 171 -0.53 -12.13 0.39
N LEU A 172 -1.62 -12.90 0.29
CA LEU A 172 -1.83 -14.14 1.06
C LEU A 172 -1.01 -15.32 0.54
N SER A 173 -0.31 -15.14 -0.58
CA SER A 173 0.53 -16.18 -1.19
C SER A 173 1.73 -16.54 -0.31
N THR A 174 2.08 -17.82 -0.27
CA THR A 174 3.24 -18.33 0.47
C THR A 174 4.57 -18.18 -0.27
N LYS A 175 4.59 -17.48 -1.41
CA LYS A 175 5.82 -17.25 -2.18
C LYS A 175 6.65 -16.14 -1.54
N TYR A 176 7.68 -16.56 -0.81
CA TYR A 176 8.69 -15.65 -0.29
C TYR A 176 9.55 -15.08 -1.44
N PRO A 177 9.74 -13.75 -1.53
CA PRO A 177 10.68 -13.15 -2.46
C PRO A 177 12.10 -13.66 -2.16
N ASN A 178 12.93 -13.69 -3.20
CA ASN A 178 14.34 -14.02 -3.03
C ASN A 178 15.01 -12.92 -2.20
N LEU A 179 15.82 -13.30 -1.20
CA LEU A 179 16.65 -12.35 -0.48
C LEU A 179 17.57 -11.64 -1.49
N VAL A 180 17.52 -10.31 -1.55
CA VAL A 180 18.41 -9.48 -2.40
C VAL A 180 19.46 -8.80 -1.52
N SER A 181 20.71 -8.81 -1.97
CA SER A 181 21.80 -8.12 -1.29
C SER A 181 21.58 -6.60 -1.28
N GLN A 182 21.55 -6.00 -0.10
CA GLN A 182 21.55 -4.54 0.10
C GLN A 182 22.97 -3.99 0.35
N TYR A 183 24.00 -4.73 -0.05
CA TYR A 183 25.39 -4.32 0.15
C TYR A 183 25.72 -3.05 -0.65
N VAL A 184 26.10 -1.99 0.05
CA VAL A 184 26.57 -0.73 -0.52
C VAL A 184 27.99 -0.45 -0.03
N LEU A 185 28.89 -0.15 -0.96
CA LEU A 185 30.28 0.18 -0.64
C LEU A 185 30.38 1.66 -0.25
N GLY A 186 30.39 1.94 1.05
CA GLY A 186 30.59 3.29 1.59
C GLY A 186 32.08 3.63 1.79
N TYR A 187 32.40 4.94 1.84
CA TYR A 187 33.76 5.43 2.10
C TYR A 187 34.39 4.87 3.37
N SER A 188 33.62 4.76 4.46
CA SER A 188 34.11 4.19 5.72
C SER A 188 34.49 2.71 5.59
N SER A 189 33.78 1.96 4.75
CA SER A 189 34.09 0.55 4.47
C SER A 189 35.36 0.44 3.63
N LEU A 190 35.53 1.29 2.62
CA LEU A 190 36.76 1.37 1.83
C LEU A 190 37.98 1.67 2.70
N LEU A 191 37.89 2.68 3.57
CA LEU A 191 38.99 3.05 4.47
C LEU A 191 39.36 1.92 5.44
N LYS A 192 38.36 1.18 5.94
CA LYS A 192 38.59 -0.01 6.77
C LYS A 192 39.28 -1.13 5.98
N LEU A 193 38.88 -1.33 4.73
CA LEU A 193 39.49 -2.33 3.85
C LEU A 193 40.93 -1.98 3.47
N THR A 194 41.23 -0.70 3.23
CA THR A 194 42.60 -0.25 2.94
C THR A 194 43.51 -0.29 4.16
N ARG A 195 42.93 -0.16 5.37
CA ARG A 195 43.69 -0.22 6.63
C ARG A 195 43.92 -1.65 7.12
N ALA A 196 43.06 -2.60 6.74
CA ALA A 196 43.21 -3.99 7.14
C ALA A 196 44.35 -4.64 6.35
N ASP A 197 45.51 -4.78 6.98
CA ASP A 197 46.64 -5.50 6.40
C ASP A 197 46.23 -6.94 6.07
N GLY A 198 46.37 -7.32 4.80
CA GLY A 198 46.18 -8.70 4.33
C GLY A 198 44.89 -9.00 3.54
N SER A 199 43.95 -8.06 3.40
CA SER A 199 42.78 -8.25 2.51
C SER A 199 42.70 -7.19 1.45
N SER A 200 42.91 -7.56 0.17
CA SER A 200 42.60 -6.64 -0.93
C SER A 200 41.10 -6.38 -0.98
N ALA A 201 40.71 -5.14 -1.26
CA ALA A 201 39.30 -4.75 -1.39
C ALA A 201 38.56 -5.66 -2.40
N ASP A 202 39.23 -6.03 -3.50
CA ASP A 202 38.73 -6.96 -4.50
C ASP A 202 38.34 -8.32 -3.93
N THR A 203 39.16 -8.89 -3.04
CA THR A 203 38.89 -10.21 -2.43
C THR A 203 37.62 -10.16 -1.57
N VAL A 204 37.42 -9.06 -0.84
CA VAL A 204 36.22 -8.86 -0.03
C VAL A 204 35.00 -8.67 -0.92
N LEU A 205 35.11 -7.84 -1.96
CA LEU A 205 34.02 -7.61 -2.92
C LEU A 205 33.58 -8.90 -3.63
N GLN A 206 34.52 -9.77 -4.00
CA GLN A 206 34.21 -11.08 -4.61
C GLN A 206 33.48 -12.04 -3.66
N ARG A 207 33.64 -11.88 -2.35
CA ARG A 207 32.95 -12.68 -1.32
C ARG A 207 31.61 -12.09 -0.90
N THR A 208 31.20 -10.95 -1.45
CA THR A 208 29.91 -10.34 -1.12
C THR A 208 28.73 -11.17 -1.67
N PHE A 209 27.61 -11.12 -0.96
CA PHE A 209 26.37 -11.73 -1.43
C PHE A 209 25.90 -11.11 -2.76
N ALA A 210 26.09 -9.80 -2.94
CA ALA A 210 25.82 -9.11 -4.21
C ALA A 210 26.59 -9.74 -5.40
N HIS A 211 27.90 -9.97 -5.22
CA HIS A 211 28.72 -10.59 -6.26
C HIS A 211 28.29 -12.03 -6.56
N TRP A 212 27.96 -12.81 -5.53
CA TRP A 212 27.43 -14.16 -5.70
C TRP A 212 26.11 -14.17 -6.49
N GLN A 213 25.18 -13.26 -6.16
CA GLN A 213 23.90 -13.13 -6.86
C GLN A 213 24.07 -12.73 -8.32
N ALA A 214 24.93 -11.74 -8.60
CA ALA A 214 25.25 -11.31 -9.95
C ALA A 214 25.86 -12.45 -10.77
N THR A 215 26.83 -13.17 -10.20
CA THR A 215 27.48 -14.31 -10.86
C THR A 215 26.49 -15.44 -11.15
N LYS A 216 25.59 -15.75 -10.20
CA LYS A 216 24.51 -16.73 -10.39
C LYS A 216 23.55 -16.31 -11.52
N HIS A 217 23.17 -15.03 -11.55
CA HIS A 217 22.29 -14.49 -12.58
C HIS A 217 22.96 -14.53 -13.96
N ILE A 218 24.23 -14.12 -14.06
CA ILE A 218 25.03 -14.19 -15.30
C ILE A 218 25.08 -15.62 -15.82
N ARG A 219 25.38 -16.61 -14.97
CA ARG A 219 25.41 -18.02 -15.40
C ARG A 219 24.07 -18.49 -15.97
N LYS A 220 22.96 -18.13 -15.32
CA LYS A 220 21.60 -18.48 -15.79
C LYS A 220 21.29 -17.80 -17.12
N SER A 221 21.57 -16.50 -17.23
CA SER A 221 21.33 -15.74 -18.46
C SER A 221 22.20 -16.21 -19.62
N SER A 222 23.48 -16.54 -19.38
CA SER A 222 24.37 -17.10 -20.40
C SER A 222 23.90 -18.47 -20.89
N LYS A 223 23.37 -19.33 -19.99
CA LYS A 223 22.75 -20.59 -20.39
C LYS A 223 21.52 -20.34 -21.26
N ARG A 224 20.61 -19.47 -20.83
CA ARG A 224 19.39 -19.15 -21.59
C ARG A 224 19.70 -18.52 -22.94
N LYS A 225 20.71 -17.64 -23.01
CA LYS A 225 21.20 -17.05 -24.26
C LYS A 225 21.64 -18.14 -25.23
N ARG A 226 22.44 -19.12 -24.76
CA ARG A 226 22.89 -20.24 -25.58
C ARG A 226 21.74 -21.13 -26.07
N GLU A 227 20.76 -21.41 -25.20
CA GLU A 227 19.54 -22.15 -25.58
C GLU A 227 18.76 -21.43 -26.68
N VAL A 228 18.52 -20.12 -26.51
CA VAL A 228 17.79 -19.31 -27.48
C VAL A 228 18.58 -19.15 -28.79
N GLU A 229 19.91 -19.00 -28.74
CA GLU A 229 20.75 -18.96 -29.94
C GLU A 229 20.67 -20.28 -30.73
N GLN A 230 20.63 -21.42 -30.04
CA GLN A 230 20.44 -22.73 -30.67
C GLN A 230 19.04 -22.88 -31.27
N GLU A 231 17.99 -22.46 -30.56
CA GLU A 231 16.61 -22.43 -31.06
C GLU A 231 16.50 -21.53 -32.31
N MET A 232 17.14 -20.36 -32.28
CA MET A 232 17.18 -19.42 -33.42
C MET A 232 17.95 -19.98 -34.61
N GLU A 233 19.09 -20.64 -34.39
CA GLU A 233 19.86 -21.27 -35.46
C GLU A 233 19.06 -22.41 -36.11
N ALA A 234 18.40 -23.26 -35.30
CA ALA A 234 17.53 -24.33 -35.79
C ALA A 234 16.34 -23.77 -36.58
N ALA A 235 15.69 -22.72 -36.08
CA ALA A 235 14.61 -22.04 -36.79
C ALA A 235 15.09 -21.43 -38.10
N THR A 236 16.27 -20.80 -38.12
CA THR A 236 16.87 -20.21 -39.33
C THR A 236 17.16 -21.28 -40.39
N LYS A 237 17.67 -22.45 -39.98
CA LYS A 237 17.87 -23.61 -40.88
C LYS A 237 16.55 -24.13 -41.44
N ALA A 238 15.50 -24.23 -40.61
CA ALA A 238 14.17 -24.63 -41.08
C ALA A 238 13.57 -23.61 -42.06
N MET A 239 13.80 -22.32 -41.84
CA MET A 239 13.36 -21.24 -42.72
C MET A 239 14.06 -21.28 -44.08
N ALA A 240 15.32 -21.69 -44.13
CA ALA A 240 16.06 -21.88 -45.38
C ALA A 240 15.45 -22.97 -46.29
N ALA A 241 14.68 -23.92 -45.74
CA ALA A 241 14.01 -24.95 -46.53
C ALA A 241 12.83 -24.42 -47.37
N ALA A 242 12.23 -23.29 -46.98
CA ALA A 242 11.08 -22.69 -47.67
C ALA A 242 11.10 -21.15 -47.62
N PRO A 243 12.06 -20.49 -48.31
CA PRO A 243 12.31 -19.06 -48.16
C PRO A 243 11.12 -18.18 -48.61
N ALA A 244 10.39 -18.59 -49.64
CA ALA A 244 9.23 -17.84 -50.15
C ALA A 244 8.05 -17.83 -49.15
N LEU A 245 7.78 -18.98 -48.51
CA LEU A 245 6.72 -19.11 -47.50
C LEU A 245 7.07 -18.29 -46.25
N HIS A 246 8.34 -18.35 -45.81
CA HIS A 246 8.79 -17.58 -44.66
C HIS A 246 8.68 -16.07 -44.92
N ALA A 247 9.17 -15.58 -46.06
CA ALA A 247 9.08 -14.16 -46.41
C ALA A 247 7.61 -13.67 -46.54
N ALA A 248 6.68 -14.54 -46.96
CA ALA A 248 5.26 -14.23 -46.96
C ALA A 248 4.67 -14.16 -45.53
N ALA A 249 5.02 -15.12 -44.67
CA ALA A 249 4.57 -15.17 -43.28
C ALA A 249 5.11 -13.98 -42.46
N GLU A 250 6.39 -13.62 -42.66
CA GLU A 250 7.01 -12.46 -42.01
C GLU A 250 6.30 -11.16 -42.40
N ARG A 251 6.05 -10.96 -43.71
CA ARG A 251 5.27 -9.80 -44.19
C ARG A 251 3.86 -9.78 -43.60
N ALA A 252 3.17 -10.92 -43.54
CA ALA A 252 1.84 -11.01 -42.95
C ALA A 252 1.85 -10.66 -41.46
N LEU A 253 2.85 -11.13 -40.71
CA LEU A 253 3.02 -10.80 -39.29
C LEU A 253 3.32 -9.30 -39.10
N GLN A 254 4.24 -8.74 -39.88
CA GLN A 254 4.56 -7.31 -39.85
C GLN A 254 3.34 -6.45 -40.15
N LEU A 255 2.54 -6.81 -41.16
CA LEU A 255 1.28 -6.13 -41.48
C LEU A 255 0.27 -6.25 -40.34
N ARG A 256 0.15 -7.42 -39.71
CA ARG A 256 -0.77 -7.64 -38.59
C ARG A 256 -0.38 -6.84 -37.35
N LEU A 257 0.91 -6.79 -37.01
CA LEU A 257 1.43 -5.94 -35.94
C LEU A 257 1.20 -4.46 -36.25
N ARG A 258 1.49 -4.03 -37.47
CA ARG A 258 1.24 -2.65 -37.90
C ARG A 258 -0.23 -2.26 -37.83
N LEU A 259 -1.13 -3.14 -38.25
CA LEU A 259 -2.58 -2.97 -38.07
C LEU A 259 -2.97 -2.89 -36.59
N HIS A 260 -2.37 -3.69 -35.72
CA HIS A 260 -2.62 -3.62 -34.28
C HIS A 260 -2.23 -2.26 -33.70
N TYR A 261 -1.03 -1.76 -34.00
CA TYR A 261 -0.58 -0.43 -33.56
C TYR A 261 -1.42 0.71 -34.15
N LEU A 262 -1.72 0.65 -35.46
CA LEU A 262 -2.57 1.64 -36.11
C LEU A 262 -3.99 1.65 -35.54
N ASN A 263 -4.55 0.49 -35.20
CA ASN A 263 -5.86 0.40 -34.55
C ASN A 263 -5.84 0.98 -33.13
N ALA A 264 -4.78 0.73 -32.35
CA ALA A 264 -4.64 1.31 -31.02
C ALA A 264 -4.58 2.85 -31.09
N ASP A 265 -3.78 3.38 -32.00
CA ASP A 265 -3.61 4.80 -32.24
C ASP A 265 -4.88 5.46 -32.82
N PHE A 266 -5.54 4.79 -33.77
CA PHE A 266 -6.82 5.22 -34.33
C PHE A 266 -7.91 5.32 -33.24
N ARG A 267 -7.98 4.36 -32.31
CA ARG A 267 -8.93 4.40 -31.20
C ARG A 267 -8.74 5.64 -30.33
N VAL A 268 -7.49 6.00 -30.00
CA VAL A 268 -7.19 7.21 -29.21
C VAL A 268 -7.60 8.48 -29.96
N ARG A 269 -7.30 8.56 -31.26
CA ARG A 269 -7.66 9.74 -32.08
C ARG A 269 -9.17 9.87 -32.29
N VAL A 270 -9.86 8.76 -32.55
CA VAL A 270 -11.32 8.74 -32.69
C VAL A 270 -11.98 9.18 -31.39
N LEU A 271 -11.54 8.67 -30.24
CA LEU A 271 -12.10 9.09 -28.95
C LEU A 271 -11.93 10.59 -28.71
N THR A 272 -10.76 11.15 -29.04
CA THR A 272 -10.47 12.58 -28.90
C THR A 272 -11.42 13.44 -29.73
N HIS A 273 -11.76 13.02 -30.94
CA HIS A 273 -12.64 13.77 -31.83
C HIS A 273 -14.12 13.40 -31.66
N SER A 274 -14.45 12.23 -31.11
CA SER A 274 -15.82 11.72 -31.02
C SER A 274 -16.74 12.49 -30.04
N LYS A 275 -16.17 13.38 -29.21
CA LYS A 275 -16.87 14.10 -28.13
C LYS A 275 -18.19 14.79 -28.56
N PRO A 276 -18.29 15.47 -29.72
CA PRO A 276 -19.55 16.08 -30.16
C PRO A 276 -20.65 15.05 -30.47
N TRP A 277 -20.26 13.84 -30.84
CA TRP A 277 -21.16 12.77 -31.26
C TRP A 277 -21.56 11.83 -30.11
N LEU A 278 -20.90 11.89 -28.95
CA LEU A 278 -21.23 11.11 -27.75
C LEU A 278 -22.43 11.74 -26.99
N GLN A 279 -23.58 11.80 -27.66
CA GLN A 279 -24.82 12.27 -27.06
C GLN A 279 -25.53 11.14 -26.30
N PRO A 280 -26.28 11.46 -25.22
CA PRO A 280 -27.15 10.49 -24.56
C PRO A 280 -28.11 9.83 -25.55
N GLY A 281 -28.35 8.53 -25.39
CA GLY A 281 -29.17 7.68 -26.27
C GLY A 281 -28.40 7.04 -27.43
N ARG A 282 -27.12 7.37 -27.65
CA ARG A 282 -26.33 6.77 -28.73
C ARG A 282 -25.76 5.40 -28.35
N LEU A 283 -25.85 4.45 -29.27
CA LEU A 283 -25.21 3.14 -29.18
C LEU A 283 -23.71 3.25 -29.44
N VAL A 284 -22.91 2.71 -28.52
CA VAL A 284 -21.45 2.65 -28.61
C VAL A 284 -20.99 1.22 -28.35
N ALA A 285 -20.05 0.74 -29.16
CA ALA A 285 -19.38 -0.54 -28.92
C ALA A 285 -18.17 -0.33 -27.99
N VAL A 286 -18.22 -0.94 -26.81
CA VAL A 286 -17.17 -0.87 -25.78
C VAL A 286 -16.51 -2.25 -25.63
N PRO A 287 -15.17 -2.34 -25.53
CA PRO A 287 -14.49 -3.60 -25.20
C PRO A 287 -14.96 -4.15 -23.85
N LYS A 288 -15.24 -5.46 -23.76
CA LYS A 288 -15.68 -6.13 -22.52
C LYS A 288 -14.78 -5.82 -21.32
N GLU A 289 -13.47 -5.74 -21.54
CA GLU A 289 -12.45 -5.43 -20.53
C GLU A 289 -12.57 -4.05 -19.87
N ASN A 290 -13.25 -3.10 -20.52
CA ASN A 290 -13.38 -1.71 -20.05
C ASN A 290 -14.75 -1.38 -19.46
N VAL A 291 -15.64 -2.37 -19.31
CA VAL A 291 -16.92 -2.20 -18.62
C VAL A 291 -16.70 -2.46 -17.13
N ARG A 292 -16.66 -1.41 -16.30
CA ARG A 292 -16.66 -1.52 -14.82
C ARG A 292 -17.82 -0.71 -14.23
N GLY A 293 -18.54 -1.29 -13.28
CA GLY A 293 -19.78 -0.77 -12.68
C GLY A 293 -20.98 -1.69 -12.94
N LYS A 294 -22.13 -1.44 -12.29
CA LYS A 294 -23.37 -2.27 -12.27
C LYS A 294 -23.88 -2.88 -13.59
N ALA A 295 -23.35 -2.50 -14.75
CA ALA A 295 -23.56 -3.22 -16.00
C ALA A 295 -22.82 -4.58 -16.06
N ALA A 296 -21.84 -4.82 -15.18
CA ALA A 296 -21.12 -6.08 -15.05
C ALA A 296 -21.84 -7.13 -14.19
N GLU A 297 -22.82 -6.74 -13.35
CA GLU A 297 -23.64 -7.69 -12.55
C GLU A 297 -24.74 -8.39 -13.37
N LEU A 298 -24.81 -8.15 -14.69
CA LEU A 298 -25.71 -8.87 -15.60
C LEU A 298 -24.99 -9.96 -16.40
N CYS A 299 -23.75 -10.26 -16.06
CA CYS A 299 -22.98 -11.35 -16.67
C CYS A 299 -22.38 -12.25 -15.58
N ASP A 300 -23.20 -12.69 -14.62
CA ASP A 300 -22.90 -13.88 -13.83
C ASP A 300 -23.77 -15.04 -14.36
N ASP A 301 -23.11 -16.19 -14.53
CA ASP A 301 -23.49 -17.34 -15.36
C ASP A 301 -24.64 -18.22 -14.82
N ASP A 302 -25.45 -17.80 -13.85
CA ASP A 302 -26.49 -18.65 -13.27
C ASP A 302 -27.68 -17.81 -12.76
N ASP A 303 -28.83 -17.81 -13.46
CA ASP A 303 -30.20 -17.90 -12.89
C ASP A 303 -31.34 -17.50 -13.89
N ASP A 304 -32.32 -18.39 -14.01
CA ASP A 304 -33.52 -18.39 -14.89
C ASP A 304 -34.62 -17.36 -14.52
N ALA A 305 -34.29 -16.12 -14.14
CA ALA A 305 -35.35 -15.15 -13.77
C ALA A 305 -34.99 -13.69 -14.05
N CYS A 306 -35.14 -13.24 -15.31
CA CYS A 306 -35.26 -11.81 -15.60
C CYS A 306 -36.07 -11.52 -16.87
N ASP A 307 -37.33 -11.98 -16.88
CA ASP A 307 -38.36 -11.52 -17.81
C ASP A 307 -38.82 -10.10 -17.40
N SER A 308 -38.18 -9.06 -17.95
CA SER A 308 -38.83 -7.85 -18.47
C SER A 308 -37.85 -6.68 -18.65
N PHE A 309 -36.97 -6.73 -19.66
CA PHE A 309 -36.54 -5.57 -20.43
C PHE A 309 -35.85 -6.09 -21.70
N SER A 310 -36.39 -5.76 -22.87
CA SER A 310 -36.10 -6.45 -24.14
C SER A 310 -34.61 -6.45 -24.52
N GLU A 311 -33.99 -7.62 -24.38
CA GLU A 311 -32.67 -7.96 -24.90
C GLU A 311 -32.64 -7.91 -26.44
N ARG A 312 -31.69 -7.14 -26.99
CA ARG A 312 -31.07 -7.42 -28.29
C ARG A 312 -29.58 -7.08 -28.21
N GLN A 313 -28.81 -7.87 -27.46
CA GLN A 313 -27.35 -7.82 -27.51
C GLN A 313 -26.83 -8.76 -28.61
N VAL A 314 -26.29 -8.20 -29.68
CA VAL A 314 -25.48 -8.95 -30.66
C VAL A 314 -24.03 -8.94 -30.18
N ALA A 315 -23.65 -9.97 -29.42
CA ALA A 315 -22.28 -10.14 -28.94
C ALA A 315 -21.36 -10.68 -30.05
N ALA A 316 -20.81 -9.78 -30.86
CA ALA A 316 -19.72 -10.13 -31.78
C ALA A 316 -18.36 -9.93 -31.09
N LYS A 317 -17.66 -11.05 -30.81
CA LYS A 317 -16.23 -11.15 -30.45
C LYS A 317 -15.70 -10.01 -29.55
N GLY A 318 -16.07 -10.05 -28.26
CA GLY A 318 -15.40 -9.26 -27.20
C GLY A 318 -15.82 -7.80 -27.08
N LEU A 319 -16.81 -7.34 -27.85
CA LEU A 319 -17.41 -6.01 -27.75
C LEU A 319 -18.82 -6.11 -27.16
N VAL A 320 -19.18 -5.16 -26.29
CA VAL A 320 -20.52 -4.96 -25.74
C VAL A 320 -21.09 -3.66 -26.32
N TRP A 321 -22.33 -3.71 -26.79
CA TRP A 321 -23.04 -2.51 -27.23
C TRP A 321 -23.75 -1.87 -26.05
N CYS A 322 -23.37 -0.65 -25.69
CA CYS A 322 -23.94 0.11 -24.59
C CYS A 322 -24.68 1.34 -25.13
N VAL A 323 -25.81 1.69 -24.52
CA VAL A 323 -26.50 2.97 -24.76
C VAL A 323 -25.95 4.00 -23.78
N LEU A 324 -25.46 5.14 -24.28
CA LEU A 324 -24.99 6.24 -23.42
C LEU A 324 -26.16 6.86 -22.65
N LEU A 325 -26.16 6.79 -21.32
CA LEU A 325 -27.11 7.51 -20.46
C LEU A 325 -26.41 8.78 -19.93
N ALA A 326 -27.06 9.94 -19.98
CA ALA A 326 -26.48 11.25 -19.62
C ALA A 326 -25.96 11.28 -18.15
N SER A 327 -24.98 12.08 -17.69
CA SER A 327 -24.18 13.19 -18.23
C SER A 327 -22.85 13.31 -17.44
N LYS A 328 -21.81 13.92 -18.06
CA LYS A 328 -20.40 14.08 -17.62
C LYS A 328 -19.46 12.88 -17.85
N PHE A 329 -18.99 12.76 -19.09
CA PHE A 329 -17.77 12.01 -19.42
C PHE A 329 -16.57 12.95 -19.22
N GLN A 330 -15.79 12.77 -18.15
CA GLN A 330 -14.44 13.33 -18.07
C GLN A 330 -13.45 12.33 -18.67
N VAL A 331 -12.74 12.75 -19.71
CA VAL A 331 -11.62 12.00 -20.27
C VAL A 331 -10.39 12.43 -19.47
N GLU A 332 -9.99 11.65 -18.46
CA GLU A 332 -8.66 11.82 -17.87
C GLU A 332 -7.62 11.48 -18.94
N LYS A 333 -6.78 12.46 -19.29
CA LYS A 333 -5.58 12.19 -20.06
C LYS A 333 -4.67 11.35 -19.18
N GLY A 334 -4.45 10.09 -19.54
CA GLY A 334 -3.32 9.30 -19.03
C GLY A 334 -2.01 9.96 -19.48
N GLY A 335 -1.59 10.98 -18.76
CA GLY A 335 -0.33 11.69 -18.92
C GLY A 335 0.31 11.77 -17.55
N ALA A 336 1.48 11.16 -17.42
CA ALA A 336 2.36 11.35 -16.28
C ALA A 336 2.76 12.83 -16.21
N ASP A 337 2.11 13.62 -15.37
CA ASP A 337 2.71 14.80 -14.75
C ASP A 337 1.96 15.21 -13.49
N GLY A 338 2.71 15.50 -12.44
CA GLY A 338 2.20 15.80 -11.11
C GLY A 338 1.50 17.16 -11.02
N GLY A 339 0.46 17.22 -10.19
CA GLY A 339 -0.24 18.46 -9.87
C GLY A 339 -1.62 18.22 -9.28
N THR A 340 -1.67 17.85 -8.00
CA THR A 340 -2.92 17.81 -7.21
C THR A 340 -3.46 19.21 -7.01
N GLU A 341 -4.59 19.54 -7.65
CA GLU A 341 -5.57 20.48 -7.11
C GLU A 341 -6.89 19.73 -6.90
N ARG A 342 -7.28 19.57 -5.63
CA ARG A 342 -8.55 18.95 -5.22
C ARG A 342 -9.63 20.03 -5.20
N GLY A 343 -10.64 19.88 -6.05
CA GLY A 343 -11.94 20.52 -5.87
C GLY A 343 -12.94 19.47 -5.36
N GLU A 344 -13.37 19.61 -4.11
CA GLU A 344 -14.53 18.91 -3.57
C GLU A 344 -15.78 19.29 -4.37
N THR A 345 -16.66 18.33 -4.70
CA THR A 345 -18.11 18.57 -4.70
C THR A 345 -18.87 17.27 -4.45
N SER A 346 -19.73 17.32 -3.42
CA SER A 346 -20.78 16.38 -3.10
C SER A 346 -22.00 16.53 -4.03
N ALA A 347 -22.92 15.55 -3.93
CA ALA A 347 -24.32 15.50 -4.38
C ALA A 347 -24.54 14.83 -5.76
N ALA A 348 -25.55 13.99 -5.99
CA ALA A 348 -26.77 13.73 -5.22
C ALA A 348 -27.27 12.29 -5.47
N ARG A 349 -27.99 11.77 -4.48
CA ARG A 349 -28.96 10.68 -4.59
C ARG A 349 -30.13 11.10 -5.51
N ASP A 350 -30.86 10.07 -5.95
CA ASP A 350 -32.20 10.06 -6.56
C ASP A 350 -32.27 10.06 -8.09
N GLY A 351 -32.97 9.04 -8.62
CA GLY A 351 -33.26 8.80 -10.03
C GLY A 351 -33.07 7.36 -10.43
#